data_AF-X1AX94-F1
#
_entry.id   AF-X1AX94-F1
#
_cell.length_a   1.000
_cell.length_b   1.000
_cell.length_c   1.000
_cell.angle_alpha   90.00
_cell.angle_beta   90.00
_cell.angle_gamma   90.00
#
_symmetry.space_group_name_H-M   'P 1'
#
loop_
_entity.id
_entity.type
_entity.pdbx_description
1 polymer ?
#
loop_
_entity_poly.entity_id
_entity_poly.type
_entity_poly.pdbx_seq_one_letter_code
_entity_poly.pdbx_strand_id
1 'polypeptide(L)'
;MGLEKRKFMTVGQIDATGVRGPHEKELDDISKAKYPIFVNLNKEKLNKIVTEELGGKIENIGFNEDWAITMEMFPEVNIHLAYSYFGDEFGDGIEAEFKCYFSGERVWWVPGEDSATYIDIIMDFMERMIKGKDPFEKSYNKLTDLMKKVLIQDDEHY
;
A
#
# COMPACT_ATOMS: atom_id res chain seq x y z
N MET A 1 5.77 0.34 -28.55
CA MET A 1 5.54 -0.74 -27.57
C MET A 1 4.31 -0.36 -26.79
N GLY A 2 3.22 -1.11 -26.93
CA GLY A 2 1.99 -0.82 -26.20
C GLY A 2 2.24 -1.03 -24.71
N LEU A 3 1.91 -0.04 -23.89
CA LEU A 3 1.75 -0.25 -22.46
C LEU A 3 0.66 -1.31 -22.32
N GLU A 4 1.03 -2.55 -21.99
CA GLU A 4 0.04 -3.47 -21.45
C GLU A 4 -0.64 -2.75 -20.29
N LYS A 5 -1.97 -2.59 -20.38
CA LYS A 5 -2.73 -1.98 -19.31
C LYS A 5 -2.54 -2.85 -18.08
N ARG A 6 -1.77 -2.37 -17.10
CA ARG A 6 -1.66 -3.02 -15.79
C ARG A 6 -3.08 -3.27 -15.29
N LYS A 7 -3.38 -4.52 -14.97
CA LYS A 7 -4.68 -4.89 -14.42
C LYS A 7 -4.64 -4.62 -12.93
N PHE A 8 -5.36 -3.58 -12.50
CA PHE A 8 -5.52 -3.24 -11.09
C PHE A 8 -6.70 -3.99 -10.49
N MET A 9 -6.54 -4.37 -9.24
CA MET A 9 -7.49 -5.16 -8.48
C MET A 9 -7.66 -4.63 -7.06
N THR A 10 -8.85 -4.77 -6.48
CA THR A 10 -9.08 -4.51 -5.06
C THR A 10 -8.98 -5.81 -4.25
N VAL A 11 -8.82 -5.70 -2.93
CA VAL A 11 -8.77 -6.88 -2.05
C VAL A 11 -10.04 -7.74 -2.15
N GLY A 12 -11.22 -7.12 -2.27
CA GLY A 12 -12.48 -7.86 -2.46
C GLY A 12 -12.56 -8.63 -3.79
N GLN A 13 -11.81 -8.20 -4.81
CA GLN A 13 -11.66 -8.95 -6.06
C GLN A 13 -10.68 -10.12 -5.91
N ILE A 14 -9.63 -9.96 -5.10
CA ILE A 14 -8.65 -11.01 -4.80
C ILE A 14 -9.28 -12.12 -3.96
N ASP A 15 -10.04 -11.77 -2.91
CA ASP A 15 -10.73 -12.70 -2.02
C ASP A 15 -11.87 -13.49 -2.71
N ALA A 16 -12.13 -13.22 -4.00
CA ALA A 16 -13.21 -13.81 -4.80
C ALA A 16 -14.62 -13.68 -4.16
N THR A 17 -14.79 -12.77 -3.19
CA THR A 17 -16.06 -12.52 -2.52
C THR A 17 -16.97 -11.63 -3.37
N GLY A 18 -16.39 -10.77 -4.23
CA GLY A 18 -17.14 -9.89 -5.15
C GLY A 18 -18.08 -8.88 -4.46
N VAL A 19 -18.02 -8.82 -3.12
CA VAL A 19 -18.84 -8.02 -2.21
C VAL A 19 -17.88 -7.46 -1.15
N ARG A 20 -18.21 -6.30 -0.57
CA ARG A 20 -17.40 -5.63 0.47
C ARG A 20 -17.11 -6.59 1.63
N GLY A 21 -15.93 -7.19 1.59
CA GLY A 21 -15.47 -8.19 2.54
C GLY A 21 -14.91 -7.56 3.81
N PRO A 22 -14.59 -8.38 4.84
CA PRO A 22 -13.97 -7.89 6.06
C PRO A 22 -12.67 -7.11 5.78
N HIS A 23 -11.80 -7.61 4.90
CA HIS A 23 -10.53 -6.98 4.57
C HIS A 23 -10.69 -5.66 3.80
N GLU A 24 -11.73 -5.54 2.97
CA GLU A 24 -12.02 -4.26 2.29
C GLU A 24 -12.45 -3.20 3.30
N LYS A 25 -13.26 -3.59 4.30
CA LYS A 25 -13.60 -2.71 5.41
C LYS A 25 -12.39 -2.33 6.26
N GLU A 26 -11.50 -3.27 6.54
CA GLU A 26 -10.26 -3.00 7.28
C GLU A 26 -9.39 -1.96 6.56
N LEU A 27 -9.22 -2.07 5.23
CA LEU A 27 -8.50 -1.09 4.43
C LEU A 27 -9.17 0.29 4.44
N ASP A 28 -10.51 0.34 4.42
CA ASP A 28 -11.25 1.60 4.55
C ASP A 28 -11.07 2.23 5.94
N ASP A 29 -11.04 1.42 7.00
CA ASP A 29 -10.86 1.89 8.36
C ASP A 29 -9.41 2.37 8.60
N ILE A 30 -8.41 1.68 8.02
CA ILE A 30 -7.02 2.14 7.95
C ILE A 30 -6.94 3.47 7.21
N SER A 31 -7.57 3.57 6.04
CA SER A 31 -7.63 4.79 5.23
C SER A 31 -8.13 5.98 6.06
N LYS A 32 -9.30 5.83 6.71
CA LYS A 32 -9.89 6.85 7.60
C LYS A 32 -8.98 7.23 8.77
N ALA A 33 -8.30 6.27 9.37
CA ALA A 33 -7.43 6.53 10.50
C ALA A 33 -6.13 7.24 10.10
N LYS A 34 -5.61 6.95 8.90
CA LYS A 34 -4.25 7.32 8.49
C LYS A 34 -4.18 8.48 7.49
N TYR A 35 -5.23 8.75 6.70
CA TYR A 35 -5.22 9.88 5.75
C TYR A 35 -4.85 11.24 6.37
N PRO A 36 -5.24 11.60 7.62
CA PRO A 36 -4.95 12.93 8.16
C PRO A 36 -3.45 13.22 8.27
N ILE A 37 -2.62 12.18 8.31
CA ILE A 37 -1.16 12.29 8.37
C ILE A 37 -0.59 12.90 7.07
N PHE A 38 -1.32 12.75 5.96
CA PHE A 38 -0.86 13.12 4.61
C PHE A 38 -1.38 14.47 4.12
N VAL A 39 -2.45 15.01 4.74
CA VAL A 39 -3.15 16.24 4.33
C VAL A 39 -2.25 17.48 4.20
N ASN A 40 -1.11 17.52 4.90
CA ASN A 40 -0.12 18.61 4.79
C ASN A 40 1.31 18.08 4.64
N LEU A 41 1.47 16.84 4.19
CA LEU A 41 2.77 16.23 4.08
C LEU A 41 3.57 16.86 2.92
N ASN A 42 4.78 17.30 3.22
CA ASN A 42 5.70 17.77 2.20
C ASN A 42 6.02 16.62 1.22
N LYS A 43 5.84 16.89 -0.08
CA LYS A 43 6.04 15.91 -1.16
C LYS A 43 7.48 15.39 -1.26
N GLU A 44 8.49 16.21 -0.99
CA GLU A 44 9.89 15.77 -0.96
C GLU A 44 10.13 14.80 0.20
N LYS A 45 9.55 15.08 1.38
CA LYS A 45 9.62 14.19 2.53
C LYS A 45 8.94 12.85 2.23
N LEU A 46 7.74 12.89 1.63
CA LEU A 46 7.04 11.68 1.20
C LEU A 46 7.88 10.87 0.20
N ASN A 47 8.41 11.54 -0.83
CA ASN A 47 9.23 10.89 -1.84
C ASN A 47 10.49 10.24 -1.23
N LYS A 48 11.13 10.92 -0.28
CA LYS A 48 12.28 10.38 0.44
C LYS A 48 11.92 9.09 1.20
N ILE A 49 10.85 9.11 1.99
CA ILE A 49 10.40 7.93 2.75
C ILE A 49 10.07 6.78 1.79
N VAL A 50 9.33 7.06 0.72
CA VAL A 50 8.90 6.03 -0.24
C VAL A 50 10.08 5.39 -0.96
N THR A 51 11.03 6.21 -1.44
CA THR A 51 12.14 5.70 -2.26
C THR A 51 13.29 5.13 -1.45
N GLU A 52 13.68 5.78 -0.35
CA GLU A 52 14.86 5.40 0.43
C GLU A 52 14.55 4.34 1.51
N GLU A 53 13.35 4.37 2.10
CA GLU A 53 13.02 3.52 3.24
C GLU A 53 12.12 2.34 2.86
N LEU A 54 11.19 2.56 1.93
CA LEU A 54 10.24 1.53 1.48
C LEU A 54 10.63 0.83 0.18
N GLY A 55 11.62 1.36 -0.56
CA GLY A 55 12.00 0.84 -1.88
C GLY A 55 10.89 0.97 -2.95
N GLY A 56 9.90 1.83 -2.71
CA GLY A 56 8.78 2.07 -3.61
C GLY A 56 9.02 3.27 -4.53
N LYS A 57 7.97 3.64 -5.26
CA LYS A 57 7.94 4.83 -6.12
C LYS A 57 6.60 5.55 -5.99
N ILE A 58 6.62 6.86 -6.25
CA ILE A 58 5.40 7.66 -6.39
C ILE A 58 5.09 7.79 -7.88
N GLU A 59 3.92 7.32 -8.29
CA GLU A 59 3.43 7.43 -9.67
C GLU A 59 1.93 7.77 -9.70
N ASN A 60 1.40 8.05 -10.89
CA ASN A 60 -0.04 8.12 -11.11
C ASN A 60 -0.45 6.85 -11.86
N ILE A 61 -1.42 6.12 -11.31
CA ILE A 61 -1.97 4.85 -11.79
C ILE A 61 -3.27 5.04 -12.57
N GLY A 62 -3.86 6.25 -12.58
CA GLY A 62 -4.92 6.64 -13.52
C GLY A 62 -6.35 6.50 -13.01
N PHE A 63 -6.56 6.55 -11.69
CA PHE A 63 -7.86 6.57 -11.01
C PHE A 63 -8.28 7.97 -10.51
N ASN A 64 -7.73 9.03 -11.11
CA ASN A 64 -7.91 10.44 -10.70
C ASN A 64 -7.41 10.75 -9.28
N GLU A 65 -6.45 9.97 -8.79
CA GLU A 65 -5.72 10.24 -7.56
C GLU A 65 -4.68 11.36 -7.74
N ASP A 66 -4.33 12.05 -6.65
CA ASP A 66 -3.26 13.04 -6.64
C ASP A 66 -1.89 12.38 -6.84
N TRP A 67 -1.71 11.24 -6.19
CA TRP A 67 -0.54 10.39 -6.29
C TRP A 67 -0.83 8.99 -5.78
N ALA A 68 -0.04 8.01 -6.22
CA ALA A 68 -0.05 6.66 -5.69
C ALA A 68 1.35 6.21 -5.30
N ILE A 69 1.49 5.63 -4.12
CA ILE A 69 2.70 4.90 -3.73
C ILE A 69 2.60 3.50 -4.29
N THR A 70 3.53 3.13 -5.15
CA THR A 70 3.63 1.78 -5.69
C THR A 70 4.85 1.09 -5.12
N MET A 71 4.66 -0.12 -4.60
CA MET A 71 5.71 -0.94 -4.02
C MET A 71 5.47 -2.41 -4.32
N GLU A 72 6.55 -3.18 -4.41
CA GLU A 72 6.48 -4.63 -4.56
C GLU A 72 6.40 -5.26 -3.16
N MET A 73 5.33 -6.00 -2.90
CA MET A 73 5.14 -6.75 -1.64
C MET A 73 5.87 -8.09 -1.69
N PHE A 74 5.80 -8.75 -2.85
CA PHE A 74 6.40 -10.04 -3.19
C PHE A 74 6.66 -10.05 -4.71
N PRO A 75 7.62 -10.82 -5.25
CA PRO A 75 7.82 -10.97 -6.69
C PRO A 75 6.51 -11.08 -7.47
N GLU A 76 6.33 -10.18 -8.45
CA GLU A 76 5.14 -10.11 -9.31
C GLU A 76 3.84 -9.76 -8.56
N VAL A 77 3.92 -9.17 -7.37
CA VAL A 77 2.79 -8.62 -6.60
C VAL A 77 3.10 -7.20 -6.16
N ASN A 78 2.44 -6.24 -6.81
CA ASN A 78 2.56 -4.82 -6.53
C ASN A 78 1.35 -4.33 -5.76
N ILE A 79 1.60 -3.49 -4.75
CA ILE A 79 0.59 -2.72 -4.02
C ILE A 79 0.65 -1.28 -4.49
N HIS A 80 -0.52 -0.66 -4.62
CA HIS A 80 -0.68 0.74 -4.99
C HIS A 80 -1.59 1.44 -3.96
N LEU A 81 -1.01 2.32 -3.16
CA LEU A 81 -1.74 3.17 -2.22
C LEU A 81 -2.06 4.51 -2.91
N ALA A 82 -3.23 4.60 -3.52
CA ALA A 82 -3.71 5.78 -4.21
C ALA A 82 -4.31 6.78 -3.21
N TYR A 83 -3.82 8.01 -3.20
CA TYR A 83 -4.27 9.08 -2.33
C TYR A 83 -5.00 10.15 -3.12
N SER A 84 -6.18 10.54 -2.62
CA SER A 84 -6.97 11.63 -3.18
C SER A 84 -7.35 12.61 -2.07
N TYR A 85 -7.04 13.88 -2.25
CA TYR A 85 -7.46 14.98 -1.41
C TYR A 85 -8.68 15.67 -2.04
N PHE A 86 -9.80 15.70 -1.31
CA PHE A 86 -11.04 16.31 -1.79
C PHE A 86 -11.25 17.72 -1.22
N GLY A 87 -10.48 18.09 -0.19
CA GLY A 87 -10.71 19.30 0.58
C GLY A 87 -11.97 19.21 1.45
N ASP A 88 -12.25 20.26 2.21
CA ASP A 88 -13.45 20.37 3.06
C ASP A 88 -14.69 20.86 2.27
N GLU A 89 -14.67 20.74 0.93
CA GLU A 89 -15.64 21.42 0.07
C GLU A 89 -17.03 20.76 0.05
N PHE A 90 -17.15 19.50 0.47
CA PHE A 90 -18.38 18.71 0.31
C PHE A 90 -19.14 18.42 1.61
N GLY A 91 -18.58 18.76 2.79
CA GLY A 91 -19.27 18.64 4.09
C GLY A 91 -19.73 17.22 4.45
N ASP A 92 -19.24 16.20 3.73
CA ASP A 92 -19.49 14.78 3.97
C ASP A 92 -18.54 14.18 5.01
N GLY A 93 -17.56 14.98 5.46
CA GLY A 93 -16.60 14.63 6.51
C GLY A 93 -15.41 13.81 6.03
N ILE A 94 -15.20 13.65 4.72
CA ILE A 94 -14.05 12.94 4.14
C ILE A 94 -13.15 13.94 3.40
N GLU A 95 -12.15 14.48 4.11
CA GLU A 95 -11.22 15.47 3.55
C GLU A 95 -10.22 14.84 2.55
N ALA A 96 -9.88 13.57 2.77
CA ALA A 96 -9.03 12.77 1.90
C ALA A 96 -9.33 11.28 2.07
N GLU A 97 -8.93 10.47 1.10
CA GLU A 97 -8.97 9.02 1.21
C GLU A 97 -7.73 8.36 0.61
N PHE A 98 -7.39 7.18 1.16
CA PHE A 98 -6.62 6.18 0.46
C PHE A 98 -7.51 5.10 -0.13
N LYS A 99 -7.19 4.69 -1.35
CA LYS A 99 -7.65 3.44 -1.95
C LYS A 99 -6.47 2.54 -2.23
N CYS A 100 -6.61 1.27 -1.88
CA CYS A 100 -5.60 0.27 -2.17
C CYS A 100 -5.96 -0.53 -3.40
N TYR A 101 -5.00 -0.62 -4.32
CA TYR A 101 -5.05 -1.49 -5.47
C TYR A 101 -3.86 -2.44 -5.47
N PHE A 102 -4.02 -3.53 -6.18
CA PHE A 102 -3.00 -4.54 -6.38
C PHE A 102 -2.84 -4.83 -7.86
N SER A 103 -1.64 -5.17 -8.30
CA SER A 103 -1.38 -5.61 -9.67
C SER A 103 -0.23 -6.61 -9.74
N GLY A 104 -0.11 -7.28 -10.88
CA GLY A 104 0.89 -8.32 -11.12
C GLY A 104 0.29 -9.70 -11.31
N GLU A 105 1.09 -10.64 -11.78
CA GLU A 105 0.63 -11.97 -12.21
C GLU A 105 0.21 -12.84 -11.02
N ARG A 106 0.90 -12.70 -9.89
CA ARG A 106 0.70 -13.52 -8.69
C ARG A 106 -0.23 -12.89 -7.65
N VAL A 107 -0.91 -11.81 -8.00
CA VAL A 107 -1.78 -11.07 -7.06
C VAL A 107 -2.85 -11.94 -6.41
N TRP A 108 -3.37 -12.93 -7.16
CA TRP A 108 -4.37 -13.88 -6.70
C TRP A 108 -3.86 -14.88 -5.66
N TRP A 109 -2.55 -14.95 -5.44
CA TRP A 109 -1.94 -15.86 -4.48
C TRP A 109 -1.84 -15.27 -3.08
N VAL A 110 -2.06 -13.96 -2.94
CA VAL A 110 -1.98 -13.26 -1.65
C VAL A 110 -3.38 -13.18 -1.05
N PRO A 111 -3.62 -13.78 0.14
CA PRO A 111 -4.87 -13.62 0.85
C PRO A 111 -5.17 -12.15 1.17
N GLY A 112 -6.46 -11.78 1.21
CA GLY A 112 -6.86 -10.44 1.60
C GLY A 112 -6.44 -10.05 3.02
N GLU A 113 -6.42 -11.02 3.95
CA GLU A 113 -5.94 -10.84 5.33
C GLU A 113 -4.47 -10.39 5.37
N ASP A 114 -3.61 -11.10 4.63
CA ASP A 114 -2.19 -10.78 4.53
C ASP A 114 -1.98 -9.43 3.86
N SER A 115 -2.79 -9.12 2.85
CA SER A 115 -2.77 -7.83 2.16
C SER A 115 -3.12 -6.69 3.09
N ALA A 116 -4.21 -6.80 3.84
CA ALA A 116 -4.65 -5.79 4.81
C ALA A 116 -3.63 -5.59 5.93
N THR A 117 -3.10 -6.69 6.47
CA THR A 117 -2.05 -6.68 7.51
C THR A 117 -0.78 -5.99 7.02
N TYR A 118 -0.32 -6.30 5.81
CA TYR A 118 0.87 -5.66 5.24
C TYR A 118 0.67 -4.15 5.07
N ILE A 119 -0.49 -3.73 4.57
CA ILE A 119 -0.81 -2.31 4.38
C ILE A 119 -0.87 -1.57 5.71
N ASP A 120 -1.43 -2.16 6.75
CA ASP A 120 -1.45 -1.58 8.10
C ASP A 120 -0.02 -1.34 8.62
N ILE A 121 0.86 -2.35 8.48
CA ILE A 121 2.27 -2.25 8.86
C ILE A 121 2.98 -1.12 8.11
N ILE A 122 2.76 -1.00 6.79
CA ILE A 122 3.36 0.05 5.97
C ILE A 122 2.82 1.44 6.34
N MET A 123 1.52 1.57 6.59
CA MET A 123 0.91 2.82 7.04
C MET A 123 1.43 3.26 8.41
N ASP A 124 1.58 2.32 9.35
CA ASP A 124 2.19 2.57 10.66
C ASP A 124 3.66 2.98 10.54
N PHE A 125 4.42 2.31 9.68
CA PHE A 125 5.81 2.69 9.41
C PHE A 125 5.90 4.12 8.85
N MET A 126 5.10 4.44 7.82
CA MET A 126 5.04 5.78 7.24
C MET A 126 4.65 6.83 8.27
N GLU A 127 3.65 6.56 9.10
CA GLU A 127 3.24 7.46 10.18
C GLU A 127 4.42 7.81 11.10
N ARG A 128 5.19 6.79 11.51
CA ARG A 128 6.35 7.00 12.40
C ARG A 128 7.43 7.83 11.72
N MET A 129 7.77 7.51 10.48
CA MET A 129 8.76 8.26 9.70
C MET A 129 8.32 9.72 9.47
N ILE A 130 7.04 9.94 9.18
CA ILE A 130 6.45 11.27 9.02
C ILE A 130 6.51 12.04 10.35
N LYS A 131 6.23 11.39 11.47
CA LYS A 131 6.29 11.98 12.81
C LYS A 131 7.70 12.06 13.40
N GLY A 132 8.74 11.63 12.66
CA GLY A 132 10.13 11.63 13.14
C GLY A 132 10.38 10.70 14.32
N LYS A 133 9.59 9.63 14.44
CA LYS A 133 9.76 8.57 15.44
C LYS A 133 10.58 7.44 14.82
N ASP A 134 11.42 6.79 15.63
CA ASP A 134 12.13 5.59 15.17
C ASP A 134 11.13 4.53 14.68
N PRO A 135 11.42 3.82 13.57
CA PRO A 135 10.61 2.69 13.11
C PRO A 135 10.57 1.57 14.16
N PHE A 136 9.62 0.64 14.04
CA PHE A 136 9.45 -0.42 15.07
C PHE A 136 10.66 -1.33 14.98
N GLU A 137 11.50 -1.23 16.02
CA GLU A 137 12.84 -1.79 16.15
C GLU A 137 13.73 -1.70 14.88
N LYS A 138 14.93 -1.15 15.03
CA LYS A 138 16.05 -1.35 14.09
C LYS A 138 16.53 -2.83 14.06
N SER A 139 15.62 -3.80 14.11
CA SER A 139 15.83 -5.24 14.06
C SER A 139 15.27 -5.86 12.77
N TYR A 140 15.21 -5.09 11.66
CA TYR A 140 15.00 -5.62 10.30
C TYR A 140 16.09 -6.60 9.81
N ASN A 141 17.04 -6.99 10.67
CA ASN A 141 17.89 -8.17 10.45
C ASN A 141 17.15 -9.50 10.64
N LYS A 142 15.86 -9.49 11.00
CA LYS A 142 15.02 -10.68 11.06
C LYS A 142 13.79 -10.49 10.18
N LEU A 143 13.89 -11.00 8.96
CA LEU A 143 12.75 -11.33 8.12
C LEU A 143 11.67 -12.04 8.97
N THR A 144 10.41 -11.63 8.84
CA THR A 144 9.29 -12.38 9.42
C THR A 144 9.27 -13.79 8.82
N ASP A 145 8.70 -14.78 9.50
CA ASP A 145 8.72 -16.14 8.96
C ASP A 145 7.94 -16.27 7.64
N LEU A 146 6.96 -15.39 7.40
CA LEU A 146 6.32 -15.23 6.09
C LEU A 146 7.32 -14.70 5.06
N MET A 147 8.04 -13.60 5.36
CA MET A 147 9.07 -13.02 4.48
C MET A 147 10.27 -13.96 4.26
N LYS A 148 10.64 -14.80 5.23
CA LYS A 148 11.67 -15.83 5.07
C LYS A 148 11.23 -16.91 4.10
N LYS A 149 10.01 -17.46 4.27
CA LYS A 149 9.47 -18.48 3.35
C LYS A 149 9.37 -17.95 1.93
N VAL A 150 9.00 -16.68 1.83
CA VAL A 150 8.91 -15.89 0.60
C VAL A 150 10.25 -15.76 -0.10
N LEU A 151 11.32 -15.36 0.61
CA LEU A 151 12.65 -15.17 0.01
C LEU A 151 13.39 -16.48 -0.27
N ILE A 152 13.12 -17.54 0.50
CA ILE A 152 13.72 -18.87 0.25
C ILE A 152 13.22 -19.47 -1.07
N GLN A 153 12.00 -19.13 -1.51
CA GLN A 153 11.51 -19.61 -2.81
C GLN A 153 12.23 -19.00 -4.02
N ASP A 154 12.82 -17.80 -3.88
CA ASP A 154 13.59 -17.17 -4.96
C ASP A 154 14.99 -17.79 -5.14
N ASP A 155 15.59 -18.32 -4.06
CA ASP A 155 16.92 -18.96 -4.10
C ASP A 155 16.88 -20.38 -4.70
N GLU A 156 15.73 -21.06 -4.74
CA GLU A 156 15.59 -22.41 -5.31
C GLU A 156 15.35 -22.42 -6.85
N HIS A 157 15.25 -21.24 -7.48
CA HIS A 157 14.96 -21.10 -8.92
C HIS A 157 16.13 -20.58 -9.79
N TYR A 158 17.37 -20.59 -9.28
CA TYR A 158 18.59 -20.31 -10.06
C TYR A 158 19.57 -21.49 -10.11
#